data_AF-A0A5C7M1E1-F1
#
_entry.id   AF-A0A5C7M1E1-F1
#
_cell.length_a   1.000
_cell.length_b   1.000
_cell.length_c   1.000
_cell.angle_alpha   90.00
_cell.angle_beta   90.00
_cell.angle_gamma   90.00
#
_symmetry.space_group_name_H-M   'P 1'
#
loop_
_entity.id
_entity.type
_entity.pdbx_description
1 polymer ?
#
loop_
_entity_poly.entity_id
_entity_poly.type
_entity_poly.pdbx_seq_one_letter_code
_entity_poly.pdbx_strand_id
1 'polypeptide(L)'
;MPAPYLLLGLGGAAALYLASRSERGQVATLDALDTITVTARRVGSAVAGAFTPRGIRNNNPGNIEWIENPRARWRGMVSRDGRYGVFDTAANGIRAIGGELRASIRKGQSVAQAINEWAPPSENDTGAYLRHVEELTGINGAAKLNAAMIPSIAAAIILHENGQQPYAPADIAKWVNA
;
A
#
# COMPACT_ATOMS: atom_id res chain seq x y z
N MET A 1 -14.65 -18.35 -33.83
CA MET A 1 -13.24 -18.62 -34.18
C MET A 1 -12.35 -18.03 -33.09
N PRO A 2 -11.29 -18.73 -32.66
CA PRO A 2 -10.64 -18.55 -31.35
C PRO A 2 -9.45 -17.57 -31.36
N ALA A 3 -9.09 -17.06 -30.17
CA ALA A 3 -7.77 -16.48 -29.87
C ALA A 3 -6.68 -17.57 -29.91
N PRO A 4 -5.40 -17.25 -30.16
CA PRO A 4 -4.50 -17.08 -29.00
C PRO A 4 -3.24 -16.20 -29.23
N TYR A 5 -2.77 -15.53 -28.17
CA TYR A 5 -1.33 -15.35 -27.94
C TYR A 5 -1.01 -15.61 -26.44
N LEU A 6 -0.31 -16.73 -26.22
CA LEU A 6 0.58 -17.08 -25.10
C LEU A 6 1.84 -16.17 -25.15
N LEU A 7 2.82 -16.09 -24.24
CA LEU A 7 3.35 -16.91 -23.13
C LEU A 7 4.48 -16.07 -22.48
N LEU A 8 4.58 -15.97 -21.16
CA LEU A 8 5.83 -15.78 -20.37
C LEU A 8 5.45 -16.06 -18.89
N GLY A 9 5.94 -17.04 -18.15
CA GLY A 9 6.84 -18.17 -18.40
C GLY A 9 6.98 -18.95 -17.08
N LEU A 10 6.54 -20.21 -17.04
CA LEU A 10 6.77 -21.14 -15.92
C LEU A 10 7.88 -22.13 -16.29
N GLY A 11 9.08 -21.63 -16.58
CA GLY A 11 10.20 -22.43 -17.09
C GLY A 11 11.40 -22.64 -16.16
N GLY A 12 11.43 -22.03 -14.97
CA GLY A 12 12.66 -21.99 -14.16
C GLY A 12 12.85 -23.11 -13.13
N ALA A 13 11.77 -23.68 -12.60
CA ALA A 13 11.86 -24.47 -11.35
C ALA A 13 12.35 -25.92 -11.54
N ALA A 14 12.18 -26.52 -12.72
CA ALA A 14 12.50 -27.94 -12.92
C ALA A 14 14.00 -28.20 -13.17
N ALA A 15 14.73 -27.25 -13.76
CA ALA A 15 16.15 -27.41 -14.07
C ALA A 15 17.06 -27.27 -12.83
N LEU A 16 16.65 -26.45 -11.84
CA LEU A 16 17.39 -26.26 -10.60
C LEU A 16 17.26 -27.42 -9.61
N TYR A 17 16.24 -28.28 -9.77
CA TYR A 17 16.00 -29.37 -8.82
C TYR A 17 17.03 -30.51 -8.96
N LEU A 18 17.49 -30.80 -10.18
CA LEU A 18 18.35 -31.96 -10.46
C LEU A 18 19.84 -31.72 -10.18
N ALA A 19 20.31 -30.47 -10.13
CA ALA A 19 21.71 -30.14 -9.84
C ALA A 19 22.05 -30.09 -8.33
N SER A 20 21.04 -30.07 -7.46
CA SER A 20 21.21 -29.87 -6.01
C SER A 20 21.70 -31.09 -5.22
N ARG A 21 21.89 -32.26 -5.86
CA ARG A 21 22.20 -33.54 -5.18
C ARG A 21 23.65 -34.01 -5.27
N SER A 22 24.59 -33.18 -5.71
CA SER A 22 26.02 -33.54 -5.65
C SER A 22 26.78 -32.67 -4.65
N GLU A 23 27.56 -33.30 -3.77
CA GLU A 23 28.30 -32.64 -2.68
C GLU A 23 29.32 -31.61 -3.21
N ARG A 24 29.84 -31.80 -4.43
CA ARG A 24 30.68 -30.79 -5.10
C ARG A 24 29.93 -29.53 -5.54
N GLY A 25 28.61 -29.59 -5.70
CA GLY A 25 27.76 -28.43 -5.97
C GLY A 25 27.55 -27.56 -4.73
N GLN A 26 27.50 -28.15 -3.53
CA GLN A 26 27.24 -27.42 -2.28
C GLN A 26 28.43 -26.51 -1.86
N VAL A 27 29.67 -26.96 -2.04
CA VAL A 27 30.83 -26.19 -1.56
C VAL A 27 31.12 -24.96 -2.44
N ALA A 28 30.94 -25.08 -3.77
CA ALA A 28 31.04 -23.93 -4.67
C ALA A 28 29.88 -22.93 -4.53
N THR A 29 28.72 -23.38 -4.04
CA THR A 29 27.59 -22.48 -3.77
C THR A 29 27.78 -21.62 -2.52
N LEU A 30 28.53 -22.05 -1.51
CA LEU A 30 28.64 -21.28 -0.26
C LEU A 30 29.49 -19.99 -0.44
N ASP A 31 30.61 -20.06 -1.16
CA ASP A 31 31.45 -18.87 -1.46
C ASP A 31 30.76 -17.91 -2.45
N ALA A 32 30.02 -18.46 -3.41
CA ALA A 32 29.22 -17.65 -4.33
C ALA A 32 28.02 -17.00 -3.63
N LEU A 33 27.39 -17.69 -2.67
CA LEU A 33 26.26 -17.16 -1.90
C LEU A 33 26.68 -16.05 -0.93
N ASP A 34 27.87 -16.09 -0.34
CA ASP A 34 28.34 -14.99 0.52
C ASP A 34 28.63 -13.72 -0.30
N THR A 35 29.23 -13.86 -1.48
CA THR A 35 29.48 -12.73 -2.39
C THR A 35 28.18 -12.18 -2.99
N ILE A 36 27.23 -13.05 -3.34
CA ILE A 36 25.89 -12.67 -3.80
C ILE A 36 25.07 -12.06 -2.67
N THR A 37 25.20 -12.52 -1.42
CA THR A 37 24.41 -11.99 -0.30
C THR A 37 24.90 -10.59 0.10
N VAL A 38 26.22 -10.34 0.10
CA VAL A 38 26.78 -9.01 0.38
C VAL A 38 26.46 -8.02 -0.75
N THR A 39 26.53 -8.47 -2.01
CA THR A 39 26.21 -7.62 -3.17
C THR A 39 24.70 -7.42 -3.32
N ALA A 40 23.86 -8.45 -3.13
CA ALA A 40 22.40 -8.34 -3.17
C ALA A 40 21.84 -7.56 -1.98
N ARG A 41 22.52 -7.50 -0.83
CA ARG A 41 22.11 -6.63 0.28
C ARG A 41 22.42 -5.16 -0.01
N ARG A 42 23.56 -4.86 -0.65
CA ARG A 42 23.91 -3.49 -1.08
C ARG A 42 23.10 -3.03 -2.29
N VAL A 43 22.87 -3.91 -3.26
CA VAL A 43 22.06 -3.62 -4.45
C VAL A 43 20.58 -3.63 -4.08
N GLY A 44 20.08 -4.62 -3.35
CA GLY A 44 18.68 -4.73 -2.89
C GLY A 44 18.23 -3.54 -2.04
N SER A 45 19.10 -3.00 -1.19
CA SER A 45 18.82 -1.77 -0.44
C SER A 45 18.90 -0.50 -1.31
N ALA A 46 19.67 -0.52 -2.40
CA ALA A 46 19.82 0.61 -3.32
C ALA A 46 18.74 0.63 -4.43
N VAL A 47 18.26 -0.52 -4.90
CA VAL A 47 17.10 -0.61 -5.82
C VAL A 47 15.75 -0.49 -5.10
N ALA A 48 15.66 -0.83 -3.81
CA ALA A 48 14.49 -0.49 -2.98
C ALA A 48 14.34 1.03 -2.74
N GLY A 49 15.37 1.82 -3.03
CA GLY A 49 15.42 3.27 -2.79
C GLY A 49 15.12 4.17 -4.01
N ALA A 50 14.75 3.63 -5.18
CA ALA A 50 14.81 4.40 -6.42
C ALA A 50 13.47 4.89 -7.03
N PHE A 51 12.31 4.65 -6.40
CA PHE A 51 11.08 5.32 -6.83
C PHE A 51 10.14 5.57 -5.65
N THR A 52 10.05 6.82 -5.20
CA THR A 52 9.00 7.24 -4.27
C THR A 52 7.64 7.16 -4.97
N PRO A 53 6.68 6.36 -4.47
CA PRO A 53 5.34 6.25 -5.05
C PRO A 53 4.66 7.62 -5.15
N ARG A 54 3.78 7.77 -6.15
CA ARG A 54 3.07 9.03 -6.44
C ARG A 54 2.37 9.59 -5.20
N GLY A 55 1.66 8.76 -4.43
CA GLY A 55 0.95 9.21 -3.24
C GLY A 55 1.89 9.83 -2.20
N ILE A 56 3.03 9.20 -1.95
CA ILE A 56 4.06 9.73 -1.04
C ILE A 56 4.67 11.03 -1.58
N ARG A 57 5.03 11.08 -2.87
CA ARG A 57 5.59 12.29 -3.51
C ARG A 57 4.61 13.47 -3.47
N ASN A 58 3.31 13.19 -3.61
CA ASN A 58 2.26 14.20 -3.66
C ASN A 58 1.74 14.60 -2.28
N ASN A 59 2.37 14.13 -1.18
CA ASN A 59 1.86 14.26 0.19
C ASN A 59 0.40 13.76 0.34
N ASN A 60 -0.02 12.86 -0.54
CA ASN A 60 -1.36 12.29 -0.62
C ASN A 60 -1.26 10.77 -0.47
N PRO A 61 -0.87 10.25 0.71
CA PRO A 61 -0.58 8.84 0.87
C PRO A 61 -1.83 7.95 0.80
N GLY A 62 -3.04 8.53 0.87
CA GLY A 62 -4.30 7.81 0.65
C GLY A 62 -4.82 7.88 -0.79
N ASN A 63 -4.06 8.46 -1.74
CA ASN A 63 -4.50 8.65 -3.13
C ASN A 63 -5.88 9.32 -3.26
N ILE A 64 -6.17 10.30 -2.40
CA ILE A 64 -7.45 11.04 -2.41
C ILE A 64 -7.57 11.85 -3.71
N GLU A 65 -8.73 11.76 -4.35
CA GLU A 65 -9.01 12.48 -5.59
C GLU A 65 -9.07 14.00 -5.39
N TRP A 66 -8.78 14.73 -6.45
CA TRP A 66 -8.85 16.18 -6.46
C TRP A 66 -10.31 16.64 -6.35
N ILE A 67 -10.56 17.56 -5.41
CA ILE A 67 -11.88 18.16 -5.22
C ILE A 67 -11.94 19.48 -5.99
N GLU A 68 -12.75 19.53 -7.06
CA GLU A 68 -12.83 20.72 -7.90
C GLU A 68 -13.38 21.94 -7.14
N ASN A 69 -14.43 21.74 -6.33
CA ASN A 69 -15.01 22.79 -5.51
C ASN A 69 -14.04 23.24 -4.39
N PRO A 70 -13.49 24.46 -4.43
CA PRO A 70 -12.50 24.92 -3.45
C PRO A 70 -13.04 24.94 -2.01
N ARG A 71 -14.34 25.12 -1.81
CA ARG A 71 -14.98 25.14 -0.48
C ARG A 71 -15.07 23.76 0.16
N ALA A 72 -14.98 22.71 -0.64
CA ALA A 72 -15.02 21.32 -0.20
C ALA A 72 -13.62 20.68 -0.13
N ARG A 73 -12.57 21.38 -0.56
CA ARG A 73 -11.20 20.85 -0.52
C ARG A 73 -10.75 20.61 0.92
N TRP A 74 -10.04 19.51 1.10
CA TRP A 74 -9.32 19.24 2.33
C TRP A 74 -8.30 20.35 2.61
N ARG A 75 -8.16 20.76 3.88
CA ARG A 75 -7.08 21.67 4.32
C ARG A 75 -5.73 21.15 3.82
N GLY A 76 -4.98 22.02 3.16
CA GLY A 76 -3.66 21.73 2.59
C GLY A 76 -3.68 21.09 1.20
N MET A 77 -4.84 20.84 0.58
CA MET A 77 -4.92 20.38 -0.81
C MET A 77 -4.67 21.56 -1.76
N VAL A 78 -3.47 21.63 -2.33
CA VAL A 78 -2.95 22.83 -3.02
C VAL A 78 -2.91 22.71 -4.55
N SER A 79 -2.77 21.50 -5.08
CA SER A 79 -2.75 21.25 -6.53
C SER A 79 -3.18 19.81 -6.84
N ARG A 80 -3.02 19.36 -8.08
CA ARG A 80 -3.35 17.99 -8.51
C ARG A 80 -2.30 17.40 -9.44
N ASP A 81 -2.27 16.07 -9.47
CA ASP A 81 -1.51 15.25 -10.40
C ASP A 81 -2.48 14.23 -11.01
N GLY A 82 -2.89 14.48 -12.27
CA GLY A 82 -4.02 13.77 -12.89
C GLY A 82 -5.31 13.97 -12.09
N ARG A 83 -5.98 12.87 -11.75
CA ARG A 83 -7.21 12.87 -10.93
C ARG A 83 -6.97 13.07 -9.44
N TYR A 84 -5.72 13.01 -8.98
CA TYR A 84 -5.38 12.95 -7.55
C TYR A 84 -4.95 14.30 -7.01
N GLY A 85 -5.36 14.61 -5.78
CA GLY A 85 -4.90 15.82 -5.09
C GLY A 85 -3.42 15.75 -4.70
N VAL A 86 -2.80 16.91 -4.58
CA VAL A 86 -1.47 17.13 -4.01
C VAL A 86 -1.64 18.00 -2.77
N PHE A 87 -1.05 17.58 -1.66
CA PHE A 87 -1.08 18.32 -0.40
C PHE A 87 0.22 19.09 -0.17
N ASP A 88 0.13 20.17 0.59
CA ASP A 88 1.29 20.94 1.05
C ASP A 88 2.22 20.12 1.96
N THR A 89 1.65 19.18 2.74
CA THR A 89 2.33 18.36 3.75
C THR A 89 1.66 17.00 3.86
N ALA A 90 2.46 15.96 4.14
CA ALA A 90 1.93 14.61 4.37
C ALA A 90 0.95 14.56 5.55
N ALA A 91 1.17 15.38 6.56
CA ALA A 91 0.25 15.53 7.70
C ALA A 91 -1.16 15.93 7.25
N ASN A 92 -1.30 16.87 6.32
CA ASN A 92 -2.61 17.27 5.79
C ASN A 92 -3.25 16.18 4.91
N GLY A 93 -2.46 15.42 4.15
CA GLY A 93 -2.96 14.25 3.41
C GLY A 93 -3.46 13.13 4.32
N ILE A 94 -2.72 12.81 5.39
CA ILE A 94 -3.11 11.80 6.38
C ILE A 94 -4.32 12.25 7.21
N ARG A 95 -4.40 13.56 7.53
CA ARG A 95 -5.58 14.15 8.15
C ARG A 95 -6.83 13.98 7.29
N ALA A 96 -6.70 14.12 5.97
CA ALA A 96 -7.82 13.89 5.05
C ALA A 96 -8.30 12.42 5.11
N ILE A 97 -7.39 11.44 5.21
CA ILE A 97 -7.76 10.04 5.47
C ILE A 97 -8.57 9.89 6.76
N GLY A 98 -8.12 10.50 7.85
CA GLY A 98 -8.88 10.49 9.10
C GLY A 98 -10.25 11.16 8.97
N GLY A 99 -10.38 12.21 8.17
CA GLY A 99 -11.64 12.91 7.91
C GLY A 99 -12.68 12.04 7.20
N GLU A 100 -12.27 11.34 6.16
CA GLU A 100 -13.09 10.38 5.41
C GLU A 100 -13.54 9.21 6.31
N LEU A 101 -12.61 8.59 7.06
CA LEU A 101 -12.96 7.50 7.99
C LEU A 101 -13.93 7.96 9.09
N ARG A 102 -13.80 9.19 9.59
CA ARG A 102 -14.80 9.76 10.51
C ARG A 102 -16.15 9.99 9.84
N ALA A 103 -16.19 10.32 8.56
CA ALA A 103 -17.45 10.40 7.81
C ALA A 103 -18.14 9.04 7.78
N SER A 104 -17.39 7.96 7.56
CA SER A 104 -17.90 6.59 7.65
C SER A 104 -18.41 6.23 9.05
N ILE A 105 -17.72 6.63 10.12
CA ILE A 105 -18.20 6.47 11.50
C ILE A 105 -19.55 7.18 11.69
N ARG A 106 -19.70 8.43 11.21
CA ARG A 106 -20.95 9.19 11.32
C ARG A 106 -22.10 8.54 10.54
N LYS A 107 -21.80 7.87 9.41
CA LYS A 107 -22.77 7.06 8.66
C LYS A 107 -23.10 5.74 9.35
N GLY A 108 -22.40 5.38 10.42
CA GLY A 108 -22.56 4.11 11.10
C GLY A 108 -22.09 2.93 10.26
N GLN A 109 -20.99 3.08 9.51
CA GLN A 109 -20.49 2.00 8.66
C GLN A 109 -19.62 1.00 9.44
N SER A 110 -19.56 -0.24 8.93
CA SER A 110 -18.52 -1.21 9.28
C SER A 110 -17.19 -0.87 8.59
N VAL A 111 -16.12 -1.56 8.98
CA VAL A 111 -14.81 -1.44 8.31
C VAL A 111 -14.94 -1.81 6.83
N ALA A 112 -15.60 -2.92 6.50
CA ALA A 112 -15.83 -3.35 5.13
C ALA A 112 -16.60 -2.32 4.31
N GLN A 113 -17.63 -1.70 4.89
CA GLN A 113 -18.40 -0.65 4.21
C GLN A 113 -17.54 0.60 3.96
N ALA A 114 -16.71 1.00 4.92
CA ALA A 114 -15.81 2.14 4.77
C ALA A 114 -14.73 1.88 3.70
N ILE A 115 -14.13 0.68 3.67
CA ILE A 115 -13.15 0.28 2.64
C ILE A 115 -13.80 0.16 1.26
N ASN A 116 -15.02 -0.37 1.16
CA ASN A 116 -15.75 -0.43 -0.10
C ASN A 116 -16.09 0.97 -0.65
N GLU A 117 -16.37 1.93 0.22
CA GLU A 117 -16.56 3.33 -0.18
C GLU A 117 -15.24 3.99 -0.59
N TRP A 118 -14.14 3.63 0.06
CA TRP A 118 -12.79 4.10 -0.28
C TRP A 118 -12.31 3.59 -1.64
N ALA A 119 -12.53 2.31 -1.94
CA ALA A 119 -12.05 1.63 -3.16
C ALA A 119 -13.19 0.82 -3.80
N PRO A 120 -14.12 1.48 -4.51
CA PRO A 120 -15.29 0.82 -5.08
C PRO A 120 -14.91 -0.30 -6.07
N PRO A 121 -15.72 -1.38 -6.13
CA PRO A 121 -15.41 -2.61 -6.84
C PRO A 121 -15.45 -2.49 -8.37
N SER A 122 -15.96 -1.38 -8.91
CA SER A 122 -15.96 -1.14 -10.36
C SER A 122 -14.57 -1.05 -10.97
N GLU A 123 -13.54 -0.80 -10.15
CA GLU A 123 -12.14 -0.68 -10.57
C GLU A 123 -11.17 -1.58 -9.77
N ASN A 124 -11.61 -2.28 -8.72
CA ASN A 124 -10.73 -2.97 -7.75
C ASN A 124 -11.28 -4.32 -7.28
N ASP A 125 -10.40 -5.26 -6.91
CA ASP A 125 -10.78 -6.41 -6.07
C ASP A 125 -10.91 -5.92 -4.62
N THR A 126 -12.07 -5.35 -4.29
CA THR A 126 -12.34 -4.81 -2.96
C THR A 126 -12.28 -5.89 -1.87
N GLY A 127 -12.49 -7.16 -2.24
CA GLY A 127 -12.29 -8.29 -1.34
C GLY A 127 -10.82 -8.44 -0.95
N ALA A 128 -9.89 -8.30 -1.90
CA ALA A 128 -8.45 -8.30 -1.63
C ALA A 128 -8.02 -7.10 -0.78
N TYR A 129 -8.59 -5.91 -1.01
CA TYR A 129 -8.34 -4.75 -0.17
C TYR A 129 -8.76 -5.03 1.28
N LEU A 130 -10.01 -5.45 1.48
CA LEU A 130 -10.51 -5.73 2.82
C LEU A 130 -9.65 -6.79 3.52
N ARG A 131 -9.33 -7.91 2.86
CA ARG A 131 -8.45 -8.94 3.44
C ARG A 131 -7.10 -8.38 3.86
N HIS A 132 -6.46 -7.55 3.02
CA HIS A 132 -5.18 -6.94 3.37
C HIS A 132 -5.31 -6.01 4.59
N VAL A 133 -6.42 -5.27 4.72
CA VAL A 133 -6.69 -4.45 5.90
C VAL A 133 -6.92 -5.31 7.15
N GLU A 134 -7.67 -6.40 7.04
CA GLU A 134 -7.90 -7.35 8.14
C GLU A 134 -6.59 -7.99 8.61
N GLU A 135 -5.72 -8.41 7.68
CA GLU A 135 -4.42 -9.01 7.96
C GLU A 135 -3.46 -8.04 8.66
N LEU A 136 -3.40 -6.79 8.20
CA LEU A 136 -2.50 -5.77 8.77
C LEU A 136 -2.96 -5.27 10.14
N THR A 137 -4.27 -5.24 10.39
CA THR A 137 -4.85 -4.60 11.58
C THR A 137 -5.37 -5.58 12.62
N GLY A 138 -5.67 -6.83 12.23
CA GLY A 138 -6.40 -7.79 13.05
C GLY A 138 -7.89 -7.41 13.27
N ILE A 139 -8.39 -6.36 12.61
CA ILE A 139 -9.76 -5.88 12.78
C ILE A 139 -10.65 -6.60 11.77
N ASN A 140 -11.71 -7.25 12.27
CA ASN A 140 -12.70 -7.88 11.40
C ASN A 140 -13.48 -6.84 10.56
N GLY A 141 -13.65 -7.11 9.27
CA GLY A 141 -14.35 -6.23 8.32
C GLY A 141 -15.81 -5.96 8.68
N ALA A 142 -16.49 -6.89 9.36
CA ALA A 142 -17.85 -6.70 9.84
C ALA A 142 -17.92 -5.86 11.13
N ALA A 143 -16.78 -5.60 11.79
CA ALA A 143 -16.75 -4.77 12.99
C ALA A 143 -17.22 -3.35 12.68
N LYS A 144 -17.96 -2.76 13.63
CA LYS A 144 -18.35 -1.36 13.55
C LYS A 144 -17.11 -0.47 13.61
N LEU A 145 -16.94 0.39 12.60
CA LEU A 145 -15.83 1.33 12.59
C LEU A 145 -15.96 2.30 13.76
N ASN A 146 -14.87 2.54 14.47
CA ASN A 146 -14.81 3.51 15.57
C ASN A 146 -13.49 4.30 15.54
N ALA A 147 -13.42 5.36 16.34
CA ALA A 147 -12.32 6.32 16.29
C ALA A 147 -10.96 5.71 16.65
N ALA A 148 -10.92 4.70 17.54
CA ALA A 148 -9.69 4.05 17.95
C ALA A 148 -9.05 3.21 16.82
N MET A 149 -9.86 2.79 15.83
CA MET A 149 -9.41 2.02 14.67
C MET A 149 -8.78 2.89 13.57
N ILE A 150 -9.01 4.21 13.58
CA ILE A 150 -8.60 5.10 12.49
C ILE A 150 -7.09 5.04 12.23
N PRO A 151 -6.19 5.13 13.24
CA PRO A 151 -4.75 5.14 12.97
C PRO A 151 -4.26 3.86 12.28
N SER A 152 -4.71 2.68 12.72
CA SER A 152 -4.29 1.40 12.13
C SER A 152 -4.85 1.19 10.74
N ILE A 153 -6.13 1.55 10.51
CA ILE A 153 -6.75 1.48 9.19
C ILE A 153 -6.09 2.48 8.22
N ALA A 154 -5.79 3.70 8.68
CA ALA A 154 -5.07 4.68 7.87
C ALA A 154 -3.68 4.16 7.48
N ALA A 155 -2.93 3.54 8.39
CA ALA A 155 -1.65 2.93 8.07
C ALA A 155 -1.79 1.80 7.03
N ALA A 156 -2.82 0.96 7.15
CA ALA A 156 -3.11 -0.10 6.20
C ALA A 156 -3.48 0.43 4.81
N ILE A 157 -4.31 1.48 4.72
CA ILE A 157 -4.62 2.18 3.48
C ILE A 157 -3.33 2.69 2.82
N ILE A 158 -2.48 3.40 3.57
CA ILE A 158 -1.24 3.96 3.02
C ILE A 158 -0.33 2.87 2.46
N LEU A 159 -0.18 1.76 3.19
CA LEU A 159 0.61 0.61 2.75
C LEU A 159 0.03 -0.02 1.49
N HIS A 160 -1.29 -0.24 1.44
CA HIS A 160 -1.98 -0.80 0.29
C HIS A 160 -1.82 0.09 -0.96
N GLU A 161 -2.02 1.40 -0.81
CA GLU A 161 -2.01 2.38 -1.91
C GLU A 161 -0.63 2.61 -2.52
N ASN A 162 0.44 2.47 -1.72
CA ASN A 162 1.79 2.86 -2.13
C ASN A 162 2.79 1.71 -2.14
N GLY A 163 2.41 0.52 -1.65
CA GLY A 163 3.33 -0.58 -1.38
C GLY A 163 4.30 -0.30 -0.22
N GLN A 164 4.18 0.85 0.44
CA GLN A 164 4.97 1.24 1.60
C GLN A 164 4.22 2.22 2.50
N GLN A 165 4.58 2.22 3.79
CA GLN A 165 4.08 3.13 4.80
C GLN A 165 5.28 3.76 5.52
N PRO A 166 5.76 4.94 5.10
CA PRO A 166 7.05 5.48 5.57
C PRO A 166 6.93 6.36 6.83
N TYR A 167 5.74 6.49 7.41
CA TYR A 167 5.47 7.41 8.53
C TYR A 167 5.51 6.69 9.88
N ALA A 168 5.96 7.36 10.94
CA ALA A 168 5.92 6.73 12.26
C ALA A 168 4.46 6.51 12.72
N PRO A 169 4.15 5.41 13.45
CA PRO A 169 2.81 5.18 13.97
C PRO A 169 2.28 6.33 14.84
N ALA A 170 3.16 6.96 15.64
CA ALA A 170 2.81 8.12 16.46
C ALA A 170 2.41 9.34 15.62
N ASP A 171 3.07 9.55 14.47
CA ASP A 171 2.74 10.63 13.56
C ASP A 171 1.40 10.39 12.87
N ILE A 172 1.14 9.15 12.42
CA ILE A 172 -0.18 8.78 11.87
C ILE A 172 -1.26 9.03 12.93
N ALA A 173 -1.10 8.50 14.14
CA ALA A 173 -2.07 8.65 15.22
C ALA A 173 -2.34 10.13 15.56
N LYS A 174 -1.31 10.98 15.50
CA LYS A 174 -1.45 12.42 15.66
C LYS A 174 -2.20 13.06 14.50
N TRP A 175 -1.76 12.84 13.27
CA TRP A 175 -2.25 13.58 12.10
C TRP A 175 -3.65 13.18 11.67
N VAL A 176 -4.03 11.90 11.83
CA VAL A 176 -5.42 11.51 11.56
C VAL A 176 -6.40 12.28 12.44
N ASN A 177 -5.98 12.74 13.62
CA ASN A 177 -6.77 13.48 14.63
C ASN A 177 -6.64 15.01 14.58
N ALA A 178 -5.87 15.57 13.63
CA ALA A 178 -5.54 17.00 13.57
C ALA A 178 -6.48 17.85 12.68
#